data_AF-A0A241WR89-F1
#
_entry.id   AF-A0A241WR89-F1
#
_cell.length_a   1.000
_cell.length_b   1.000
_cell.length_c   1.000
_cell.angle_alpha   90.00
_cell.angle_beta   90.00
_cell.angle_gamma   90.00
#
_symmetry.space_group_name_H-M   'P 1'
#
loop_
_entity.id
_entity.type
_entity.pdbx_description
1 polymer ?
#
loop_
_entity_poly.entity_id
_entity_poly.type
_entity_poly.pdbx_seq_one_letter_code
_entity_poly.pdbx_strand_id
1 'polypeptide(L)'
;MSIFEDADAQIFEIIGDCYAKDKYNIYEERSGKFEGVDDVSFKTKFDLGCIGRDKKGNWFWGNREDLNDPIHDNELKNGQRHWLNEGLRKPFI
;
A
#
# COMPACT_ATOMS: atom_id res chain seq x y z
N MET A 1 12.46 -17.46 -9.45
CA MET A 1 11.36 -17.86 -8.56
C MET A 1 11.85 -17.64 -7.15
N SER A 2 11.25 -16.70 -6.43
CA SER A 2 11.63 -16.39 -5.04
C SER A 2 10.71 -17.18 -4.11
N ILE A 3 11.31 -17.90 -3.16
CA ILE A 3 10.59 -18.66 -2.14
C ILE A 3 10.86 -17.95 -0.82
N PHE A 4 9.79 -17.58 -0.11
CA PHE A 4 9.88 -16.97 1.22
C PHE A 4 9.54 -18.05 2.25
N GLU A 5 10.53 -18.50 3.03
CA GLU A 5 10.38 -19.62 3.97
C GLU A 5 9.36 -19.33 5.08
N ASP A 6 9.17 -18.07 5.44
CA ASP A 6 8.19 -17.63 6.45
C ASP A 6 6.80 -17.35 5.88
N ALA A 7 6.61 -17.45 4.56
CA ALA A 7 5.32 -17.16 3.93
C ALA A 7 4.33 -18.29 4.20
N ASP A 8 3.24 -17.98 4.89
CA ASP A 8 2.16 -18.92 5.13
C ASP A 8 1.14 -18.83 3.99
N ALA A 9 1.32 -19.67 2.97
CA ALA A 9 0.45 -19.71 1.80
C ALA A 9 -1.01 -20.11 2.12
N GLN A 10 -1.29 -20.70 3.29
CA GLN A 10 -2.67 -21.05 3.66
C GLN A 10 -3.49 -19.85 4.13
N ILE A 11 -2.83 -18.73 4.49
CA ILE A 11 -3.48 -17.55 5.10
C ILE A 11 -3.28 -16.30 4.22
N PHE A 12 -2.92 -16.50 2.94
CA PHE A 12 -2.70 -15.39 2.04
C PHE A 12 -4.03 -14.71 1.69
N GLU A 13 -4.15 -13.43 2.03
CA GLU A 13 -5.33 -12.60 1.75
C GLU A 13 -4.95 -11.51 0.74
N ILE A 14 -5.68 -11.43 -0.37
CA ILE A 14 -5.60 -10.29 -1.27
C ILE A 14 -6.35 -9.14 -0.60
N ILE A 15 -5.68 -8.02 -0.36
CA ILE A 15 -6.22 -6.88 0.42
C ILE A 15 -6.48 -5.63 -0.43
N GLY A 16 -6.05 -5.64 -1.70
CA GLY A 16 -6.30 -4.61 -2.68
C GLY A 16 -5.81 -5.03 -4.05
N ASP A 17 -5.85 -4.12 -5.02
CA ASP A 17 -5.61 -4.46 -6.42
C ASP A 17 -4.21 -5.04 -6.69
N CYS A 18 -3.20 -4.58 -5.95
CA CYS A 18 -1.79 -4.93 -6.18
C CYS A 18 -1.08 -5.37 -4.90
N TYR A 19 -1.86 -5.67 -3.86
CA TYR A 19 -1.35 -5.98 -2.53
C TYR A 19 -2.05 -7.18 -1.91
N ALA A 20 -1.25 -8.00 -1.25
CA ALA A 20 -1.71 -9.12 -0.46
C ALA A 20 -0.95 -9.17 0.87
N LYS A 21 -1.45 -9.95 1.82
CA LYS A 21 -0.80 -10.15 3.11
C LYS A 21 -0.88 -11.60 3.56
N ASP A 22 0.07 -11.98 4.40
CA ASP A 22 -0.11 -13.11 5.30
C ASP A 22 -0.18 -12.60 6.75
N LYS A 23 0.12 -13.46 7.72
CA LYS A 23 0.12 -13.11 9.14
C LYS A 23 1.22 -12.11 9.53
N TYR A 24 2.32 -12.03 8.79
CA TYR A 24 3.53 -11.32 9.19
C TYR A 24 4.00 -10.26 8.20
N ASN A 25 3.61 -10.37 6.92
CA ASN A 25 4.15 -9.57 5.84
C ASN A 25 3.05 -9.10 4.91
N ILE A 26 3.33 -7.99 4.24
CA ILE A 26 2.59 -7.51 3.08
C ILE A 26 3.44 -7.77 1.85
N TYR A 27 2.78 -8.07 0.75
CA TYR A 27 3.38 -8.36 -0.54
C TYR A 27 2.79 -7.41 -1.57
N GLU A 28 3.66 -6.79 -2.36
CA GLU A 28 3.30 -6.06 -3.57
C GLU A 28 3.49 -6.98 -4.78
N GLU A 29 2.57 -6.89 -5.74
CA GLU A 29 2.44 -7.84 -6.85
C GLU A 29 3.74 -8.04 -7.66
N ARG A 30 4.55 -6.98 -7.85
CA ARG A 30 5.71 -7.01 -8.76
C ARG A 30 7.01 -7.35 -8.04
N SER A 31 7.14 -6.90 -6.81
CA SER A 31 8.36 -7.00 -6.00
C SER A 31 8.32 -8.12 -4.96
N GLY A 32 7.14 -8.69 -4.68
CA GLY A 32 6.95 -9.67 -3.63
C GLY A 32 6.91 -8.99 -2.27
N LYS A 33 7.69 -9.45 -1.29
CA LYS A 33 7.66 -8.89 0.07
C LYS A 33 7.88 -7.38 0.05
N PHE A 34 6.93 -6.66 0.64
CA PHE A 34 6.89 -5.21 0.59
C PHE A 34 7.76 -4.61 1.71
N GLU A 35 9.02 -4.34 1.38
CA GLU A 35 10.01 -3.85 2.35
C GLU A 35 9.76 -2.39 2.79
N GLY A 36 10.01 -2.11 4.08
CA GLY A 36 9.95 -0.76 4.65
C GLY A 36 8.53 -0.22 4.95
N VAL A 37 7.50 -0.95 4.52
CA VAL A 37 6.10 -0.68 4.88
C VAL A 37 5.88 -0.85 6.39
N ASP A 38 5.06 0.03 6.97
CA ASP A 38 4.51 -0.24 8.29
C ASP A 38 3.24 -1.08 8.14
N ASP A 39 3.41 -2.40 8.22
CA ASP A 39 2.38 -3.42 7.99
C ASP A 39 1.17 -3.26 8.92
N VAL A 40 1.41 -2.89 10.19
CA VAL A 40 0.36 -2.67 11.19
C VAL A 40 -0.59 -1.54 10.80
N SER A 41 -0.08 -0.47 10.20
CA SER A 41 -0.90 0.68 9.79
C SER A 41 -1.24 0.71 8.31
N PHE A 42 -0.77 -0.26 7.53
CA PHE A 42 -0.98 -0.29 6.09
C PHE A 42 -2.46 -0.43 5.73
N LYS A 43 -2.88 0.36 4.75
CA LYS A 43 -4.23 0.38 4.20
C LYS A 43 -4.15 0.47 2.69
N THR A 44 -4.99 -0.31 2.04
CA THR A 44 -5.26 -0.29 0.61
C THR A 44 -6.71 -0.74 0.40
N LYS A 45 -7.22 -0.67 -0.83
CA LYS A 45 -8.56 -1.13 -1.20
C LYS A 45 -8.56 -1.64 -2.63
N PHE A 46 -9.55 -2.48 -2.93
CA PHE A 46 -9.91 -2.82 -4.30
C PHE A 46 -10.47 -1.60 -5.03
N ASP A 47 -10.31 -1.59 -6.36
CA ASP A 47 -10.75 -0.54 -7.29
C ASP A 47 -10.12 0.85 -7.03
N LEU A 48 -9.03 0.90 -6.27
CA LEU A 48 -8.27 2.12 -5.98
C LEU A 48 -7.00 2.22 -6.85
N GLY A 49 -6.62 1.14 -7.54
CA GLY A 49 -5.34 0.95 -8.21
C GLY A 49 -4.26 0.46 -7.23
N CYS A 50 -3.01 0.46 -7.69
CA CYS A 50 -1.85 0.04 -6.91
C CYS A 50 -1.41 1.08 -5.88
N ILE A 51 -2.36 1.51 -5.03
CA ILE A 51 -2.16 2.56 -4.03
C ILE A 51 -2.26 1.94 -2.65
N GLY A 52 -1.24 2.20 -1.85
CA GLY A 52 -1.19 1.86 -0.44
C GLY A 52 -0.92 3.10 0.40
N ARG A 53 -1.21 3.00 1.69
CA ARG A 53 -0.82 4.03 2.65
C ARG A 53 -0.50 3.39 3.98
N ASP A 54 0.54 3.89 4.63
CA ASP A 54 0.82 3.59 6.03
C ASP A 54 0.97 4.89 6.83
N LYS A 55 1.32 4.78 8.12
CA LYS A 55 1.51 5.93 9.01
C LYS A 55 2.60 6.90 8.53
N LYS A 56 3.55 6.45 7.72
CA LYS A 56 4.68 7.27 7.24
C LYS A 56 4.33 8.00 5.94
N GLY A 57 3.33 7.56 5.17
CA GLY A 57 2.99 8.18 3.89
C GLY A 57 2.28 7.26 2.90
N ASN A 58 2.16 7.71 1.65
CA ASN A 58 1.54 6.94 0.58
C ASN A 58 2.56 6.13 -0.20
N TRP A 59 2.05 5.07 -0.78
CA TRP A 59 2.75 4.17 -1.67
C TRP A 59 2.02 4.14 -3.01
N PHE A 60 2.78 4.16 -4.09
CA PHE A 60 2.29 3.87 -5.43
C PHE A 60 3.16 2.78 -6.00
N TRP A 61 2.56 1.66 -6.39
CA TRP A 61 3.29 0.63 -7.13
C TRP A 61 4.53 0.08 -6.36
N GLY A 62 4.45 0.09 -5.03
CA GLY A 62 5.53 -0.32 -4.12
C GLY A 62 6.58 0.77 -3.83
N ASN A 63 6.52 1.93 -4.49
CA ASN A 63 7.41 3.06 -4.23
C ASN A 63 6.80 4.07 -3.27
N ARG A 64 7.65 4.69 -2.46
CA ARG A 64 7.23 5.72 -1.52
C ARG A 64 7.14 7.06 -2.24
N GLU A 65 5.98 7.69 -2.15
CA GLU A 65 5.69 8.91 -2.89
C GLU A 65 5.66 10.13 -1.97
N ASP A 66 6.42 11.17 -2.33
CA ASP A 66 6.32 12.48 -1.70
C ASP A 66 5.25 13.30 -2.42
N LEU A 67 4.10 13.47 -1.77
CA LEU A 67 2.96 14.23 -2.30
C LEU A 67 3.24 15.71 -2.60
N ASN A 68 4.39 16.24 -2.19
CA ASN A 68 4.80 17.60 -2.55
C ASN A 68 5.55 17.67 -3.89
N ASP A 69 5.91 16.52 -4.48
CA ASP A 69 6.44 16.47 -5.84
C ASP A 69 5.36 16.91 -6.84
N PRO A 70 5.63 17.84 -7.76
CA PRO A 70 4.62 18.21 -8.77
C PRO A 70 4.22 17.06 -9.72
N ILE A 71 5.01 15.97 -9.79
CA ILE A 71 4.80 14.85 -10.69
C ILE A 71 4.19 13.66 -9.92
N HIS A 72 2.87 13.71 -9.69
CA HIS A 72 2.11 12.52 -9.24
C HIS A 72 1.15 12.01 -10.29
N ASP A 73 1.04 10.68 -10.32
CA ASP A 73 0.04 9.95 -11.08
C ASP A 73 -1.41 10.32 -10.64
N ASN A 74 -2.34 10.27 -11.59
CA ASN A 74 -3.75 10.54 -11.34
C ASN A 74 -4.38 9.50 -10.40
N GLU A 75 -3.96 8.24 -10.46
CA GLU A 75 -4.39 7.20 -9.55
C GLU A 75 -4.05 7.60 -8.11
N LEU A 76 -2.78 7.93 -7.84
CA LEU A 76 -2.34 8.38 -6.52
C LEU A 76 -3.13 9.58 -6.00
N LYS A 77 -3.41 10.56 -6.86
CA LYS A 77 -4.25 11.72 -6.53
C LYS A 77 -5.69 11.33 -6.21
N ASN A 78 -6.25 10.33 -6.89
CA ASN A 78 -7.58 9.80 -6.61
C ASN A 78 -7.60 9.04 -5.28
N GLY A 79 -6.62 8.16 -5.05
CA GLY A 79 -6.46 7.46 -3.78
C GLY A 79 -6.33 8.43 -2.60
N GLN A 80 -5.52 9.48 -2.74
CA GLN A 80 -5.39 10.51 -1.71
C GLN A 80 -6.72 11.21 -1.41
N ARG A 81 -7.49 11.59 -2.44
CA ARG A 81 -8.82 12.18 -2.29
C ARG A 81 -9.79 11.24 -1.58
N HIS A 82 -9.74 9.95 -1.89
CA HIS A 82 -10.50 8.91 -1.20
C HIS A 82 -10.18 8.89 0.31
N TRP A 83 -8.91 8.81 0.68
CA TRP A 83 -8.49 8.79 2.10
C TRP A 83 -8.82 10.08 2.86
N LEU A 84 -8.81 11.22 2.18
CA LEU A 84 -9.25 12.51 2.72
C LEU A 84 -10.74 12.48 3.06
N ASN A 85 -11.57 11.99 2.13
CA ASN A 85 -13.03 11.95 2.29
C ASN A 85 -13.48 10.95 3.37
N GLU A 86 -12.72 9.87 3.59
CA GLU A 86 -13.00 8.89 4.66
C GLU A 86 -12.59 9.37 6.06
N GLY A 87 -12.16 10.62 6.23
CA GLY A 87 -11.72 11.15 7.53
C GLY A 87 -10.43 10.50 8.05
N LEU A 88 -9.73 9.73 7.21
CA LEU A 88 -8.47 9.06 7.50
C LEU A 88 -7.26 10.00 7.37
N ARG A 89 -7.51 11.31 7.37
CA ARG A 89 -6.50 12.35 7.46
C ARG A 89 -6.78 13.22 8.69
N LYS A 90 -5.87 13.20 9.67
CA LYS A 90 -5.42 14.47 10.24
C LYS A 90 -4.39 15.05 9.27
N PRO A 91 -4.54 16.27 8.77
CA PRO A 91 -3.52 16.88 7.95
C PRO A 91 -2.24 16.95 8.79
N PHE A 92 -1.13 16.52 8.19
CA PHE A 92 0.18 16.98 8.62
C PHE A 92 0.20 18.48 8.28
N ILE A 93 -0.07 19.28 9.30
CA ILE A 93 0.36 20.68 9.36
C ILE A 93 1.75 20.64 9.98
#